data_AF-A0A851TBV8-F1
#
_entry.id   AF-A0A851TBV8-F1
#
_cell.length_a   1.000
_cell.length_b   1.000
_cell.length_c   1.000
_cell.angle_alpha   90.00
_cell.angle_beta   90.00
_cell.angle_gamma   90.00
#
_symmetry.space_group_name_H-M   'P 1'
#
loop_
_entity.id
_entity.type
_entity.pdbx_description
1 polymer ?
#
loop_
_entity_poly.entity_id
_entity_poly.type
_entity_poly.pdbx_seq_one_letter_code
_entity_poly.pdbx_strand_id
1 'polypeptide(L)'
;MSPQFQTLEQERDMCLVSNYTLAKENLSLRPRLENGKAALAIKYQELREIQEACWDKQQRLGTFLAKWSPQSALGQLQANLRAAEAQAEAQMEQFLSQALPLDTFLESFCQSRTQSHIHRTQMEKLQELLQQEKLRSSPACRVGSPSAP
;
A
#
# COMPACT_ATOMS: atom_id res chain seq x y z
N MET A 1 10.18 61.60 -54.38
CA MET A 1 10.51 60.33 -53.69
C MET A 1 10.76 59.26 -54.73
N SER A 2 11.76 58.39 -54.56
CA SER A 2 12.00 57.29 -55.50
C SER A 2 10.94 56.20 -55.34
N PRO A 3 10.58 55.46 -56.40
CA PRO A 3 9.60 54.37 -56.32
C PRO A 3 10.02 53.28 -55.34
N GLN A 4 11.33 52.99 -55.23
CA GLN A 4 11.86 52.04 -54.25
C GLN A 4 11.60 52.49 -52.80
N PHE A 5 11.70 53.79 -52.51
CA PHE A 5 11.42 54.33 -51.19
C PHE A 5 9.92 54.21 -50.85
N GLN A 6 9.03 54.48 -51.82
CA GLN A 6 7.59 54.33 -51.65
C GLN A 6 7.17 52.87 -51.38
N THR A 7 7.80 51.89 -52.04
CA THR A 7 7.57 50.47 -51.78
C THR A 7 7.98 50.08 -50.36
N LEU A 8 9.16 50.53 -49.92
CA LEU A 8 9.63 50.26 -48.55
C LEU A 8 8.73 50.91 -47.49
N GLU A 9 8.22 52.11 -47.74
CA GLU A 9 7.25 52.77 -46.84
C GLU A 9 5.95 51.97 -46.72
N GLN A 10 5.42 51.47 -47.85
CA GLN A 10 4.21 50.63 -47.85
C GLN A 10 4.41 49.30 -47.11
N GLU A 11 5.56 48.63 -47.33
CA GLU A 11 5.90 47.40 -46.62
C GLU A 11 6.01 47.61 -45.12
N ARG A 12 6.65 48.72 -44.71
CA ARG A 12 6.78 49.12 -43.32
C ARG A 12 5.41 49.39 -42.69
N ASP A 13 4.53 50.11 -43.37
CA ASP A 13 3.19 50.40 -42.85
C ASP A 13 2.34 49.12 -42.73
N MET A 14 2.41 48.23 -43.72
CA MET A 14 1.76 46.93 -43.64
C MET A 14 2.28 46.10 -42.45
N CYS A 15 3.60 46.09 -42.22
CA CYS A 15 4.21 45.41 -41.09
C CYS A 15 3.77 46.01 -39.75
N LEU A 16 3.71 47.34 -39.64
CA LEU A 16 3.24 48.03 -38.43
C LEU A 16 1.78 47.70 -38.12
N VAL A 17 0.90 47.73 -39.12
CA VAL A 17 -0.51 47.38 -38.95
C VAL A 17 -0.65 45.93 -38.49
N SER A 18 0.07 45.00 -39.13
CA SER A 18 0.06 43.59 -38.74
C SER A 18 0.62 43.35 -37.33
N ASN A 19 1.73 44.01 -36.96
CA ASN A 19 2.29 43.92 -35.63
C ASN A 19 1.31 44.45 -34.57
N TYR A 20 0.67 45.59 -34.83
CA TYR A 20 -0.32 46.18 -33.95
C TYR A 20 -1.54 45.28 -33.75
N THR A 21 -2.08 44.69 -34.83
CA THR A 21 -3.24 43.78 -34.72
C THR A 21 -2.87 42.54 -33.89
N LEU A 22 -1.72 41.92 -34.17
CA LEU A 22 -1.23 40.77 -33.41
C LEU A 22 -0.96 41.12 -31.95
N ALA A 23 -0.37 42.28 -31.65
CA ALA A 23 -0.13 42.72 -30.28
C ALA A 23 -1.45 42.92 -29.52
N LYS A 24 -2.45 43.53 -30.16
CA LYS A 24 -3.78 43.73 -29.57
C LYS A 24 -4.48 42.40 -29.29
N GLU A 25 -4.40 41.44 -30.21
CA GLU A 25 -4.93 40.08 -30.02
C GLU A 25 -4.18 39.32 -28.92
N ASN A 26 -2.85 39.39 -28.90
CA ASN A 26 -2.06 38.77 -27.84
C ASN A 26 -2.41 39.33 -26.45
N LEU A 27 -2.60 40.65 -26.34
CA LEU A 27 -3.02 41.29 -25.10
C LEU A 27 -4.44 40.87 -24.69
N SER A 28 -5.36 40.66 -25.64
CA SER A 28 -6.73 40.21 -25.33
C SER A 28 -6.78 38.74 -24.88
N LEU A 29 -5.88 37.90 -25.38
CA LEU A 29 -5.77 36.48 -25.01
C LEU A 29 -5.04 36.25 -23.68
N ARG A 30 -4.13 37.15 -23.30
CA ARG A 30 -3.33 37.07 -22.08
C ARG A 30 -4.12 36.74 -20.81
N PRO A 31 -5.23 37.43 -20.46
CA PRO A 31 -5.98 37.11 -19.23
C PRO A 31 -6.55 35.69 -19.24
N ARG A 32 -7.03 35.20 -20.39
CA ARG A 32 -7.54 33.83 -20.52
C ARG A 32 -6.43 32.80 -20.31
N LEU A 33 -5.23 33.04 -20.85
CA LEU A 33 -4.08 32.16 -20.67
C LEU A 33 -3.57 32.17 -19.23
N GLU A 34 -3.49 33.34 -18.60
CA GLU A 34 -3.06 33.47 -17.20
C GLU A 34 -4.05 32.78 -16.25
N ASN A 35 -5.36 33.00 -16.44
CA ASN A 35 -6.40 32.30 -15.68
C ASN A 35 -6.35 30.79 -15.91
N GLY A 36 -6.16 30.34 -17.15
CA GLY A 36 -6.02 28.91 -17.47
C GLY A 36 -4.81 28.27 -16.79
N LYS A 37 -3.66 28.95 -16.77
CA LYS A 37 -2.46 28.51 -16.05
C LYS A 37 -2.70 28.41 -14.55
N ALA A 38 -3.36 29.39 -13.95
CA ALA A 38 -3.69 29.39 -12.53
C ALA A 38 -4.64 28.23 -12.17
N ALA A 39 -5.71 28.03 -12.95
CA ALA A 39 -6.65 26.94 -12.74
C ALA A 39 -5.98 25.56 -12.89
N LEU A 40 -5.09 25.41 -13.87
CA LEU A 40 -4.32 24.19 -14.06
C LEU A 40 -3.37 23.92 -12.89
N ALA A 41 -2.69 24.95 -12.38
CA ALA A 41 -1.83 24.83 -11.21
C ALA A 41 -2.61 24.35 -9.97
N ILE A 42 -3.82 24.88 -9.75
CA ILE A 42 -4.71 24.42 -8.67
C ILE A 42 -5.05 22.93 -8.83
N LYS A 43 -5.42 22.50 -10.05
CA LYS A 43 -5.74 21.09 -10.31
C LYS A 43 -4.54 20.15 -10.09
N TYR A 44 -3.35 20.57 -10.47
CA TYR A 44 -2.13 19.79 -10.17
C TYR A 44 -1.83 19.72 -8.67
N GLN A 45 -2.11 20.79 -7.93
CA GLN A 45 -1.96 20.80 -6.48
C GLN A 45 -2.96 19.85 -5.80
N GLU A 46 -4.25 19.90 -6.18
CA GLU A 46 -5.27 18.96 -5.70
C GLU A 46 -4.90 17.50 -6.01
N LEU A 47 -4.42 17.23 -7.23
CA LEU A 47 -3.98 15.89 -7.64
C LEU A 47 -2.84 15.39 -6.74
N ARG A 48 -1.85 16.25 -6.46
CA ARG A 48 -0.71 15.90 -5.60
C ARG A 48 -1.19 15.53 -4.20
N GLU A 49 -2.07 16.34 -3.62
CA GLU A 49 -2.61 16.09 -2.28
C GLU A 49 -3.37 14.76 -2.21
N ILE A 50 -4.17 14.45 -3.23
CA ILE A 50 -4.89 13.17 -3.32
C ILE A 50 -3.91 12.00 -3.49
N GLN A 51 -2.85 12.16 -4.30
CA GLN A 51 -1.83 11.13 -4.49
C GLN A 51 -1.08 10.84 -3.19
N GLU A 52 -0.65 11.88 -2.47
CA GLU A 52 0.01 11.76 -1.17
C GLU A 52 -0.91 11.07 -0.15
N ALA A 53 -2.17 11.50 -0.05
CA ALA A 53 -3.15 10.87 0.83
C ALA A 53 -3.44 9.40 0.45
N CYS A 54 -3.44 9.07 -0.83
CA CYS A 54 -3.60 7.70 -1.32
C CYS A 54 -2.38 6.84 -0.95
N TRP A 55 -1.18 7.37 -1.17
CA TRP A 55 0.08 6.72 -0.81
C TRP A 55 0.13 6.42 0.68
N ASP A 56 -0.18 7.39 1.54
CA ASP A 56 -0.20 7.21 2.99
C ASP A 56 -1.19 6.13 3.43
N LYS A 57 -2.40 6.13 2.84
CA LYS A 57 -3.40 5.08 3.09
C LYS A 57 -2.90 3.72 2.64
N GLN A 58 -2.24 3.63 1.48
CA GLN A 58 -1.69 2.38 0.95
C GLN A 58 -0.57 1.84 1.84
N GLN A 59 0.33 2.70 2.33
CA GLN A 59 1.39 2.31 3.27
C GLN A 59 0.80 1.79 4.58
N ARG A 60 -0.17 2.51 5.15
CA ARG A 60 -0.87 2.06 6.37
C ARG A 60 -1.55 0.71 6.14
N LEU A 61 -2.29 0.55 5.05
CA LEU A 61 -2.91 -0.72 4.70
C LEU A 61 -1.87 -1.85 4.56
N GLY A 62 -0.74 -1.58 3.90
CA GLY A 62 0.36 -2.54 3.78
C GLY A 62 0.89 -3.00 5.15
N THR A 63 1.12 -2.06 6.08
CA THR A 63 1.55 -2.40 7.44
C THR A 63 0.51 -3.21 8.22
N PHE A 64 -0.78 -2.86 8.11
CA PHE A 64 -1.86 -3.60 8.75
C PHE A 64 -1.97 -5.01 8.17
N LEU A 65 -1.95 -5.17 6.84
CA LEU A 65 -2.01 -6.47 6.19
C LEU A 65 -0.81 -7.35 6.54
N ALA A 66 0.39 -6.78 6.64
CA ALA A 66 1.57 -7.52 7.08
C ALA A 66 1.43 -8.01 8.53
N LYS A 67 1.01 -7.12 9.44
CA LYS A 67 0.83 -7.42 10.86
C LYS A 67 -0.25 -8.48 11.12
N TRP A 68 -1.34 -8.43 10.36
CA TRP A 68 -2.47 -9.35 10.51
C TRP A 68 -2.49 -10.45 9.44
N SER A 69 -1.35 -10.70 8.81
CA SER A 69 -1.21 -11.76 7.82
C SER A 69 -1.29 -13.14 8.49
N PRO A 70 -1.77 -14.17 7.78
CA PRO A 70 -1.73 -15.54 8.27
C PRO A 70 -0.30 -16.00 8.64
N GLN A 71 0.72 -15.53 7.92
CA GLN A 71 2.12 -15.79 8.23
C GLN A 71 2.54 -15.15 9.55
N SER A 72 2.12 -13.91 9.84
CA SER A 72 2.37 -13.27 11.13
C SER A 72 1.68 -14.03 12.27
N ALA A 73 0.43 -14.48 12.06
CA ALA A 73 -0.28 -15.32 13.02
C ALA A 73 0.43 -16.65 13.29
N LEU A 74 0.95 -17.31 12.25
CA LEU A 74 1.78 -18.52 12.40
C LEU A 74 3.04 -18.26 13.23
N GLY A 75 3.75 -17.16 12.96
CA GLY A 75 4.93 -16.77 13.73
C GLY A 75 4.60 -16.55 15.21
N GLN A 76 3.49 -15.89 15.50
CA GLN A 76 3.03 -15.67 16.88
C GLN A 76 2.66 -16.99 17.57
N LEU A 77 1.93 -17.88 16.89
CA LEU A 77 1.59 -19.20 17.43
C LEU A 77 2.83 -20.04 17.72
N GLN A 78 3.84 -19.99 16.84
CA GLN A 78 5.10 -20.69 17.05
C GLN A 78 5.88 -20.13 18.25
N ALA A 79 5.90 -18.81 18.42
CA ALA A 79 6.54 -18.18 19.58
C ALA A 79 5.83 -18.56 20.89
N ASN A 80 4.49 -18.50 20.90
CA ASN A 80 3.68 -18.87 22.06
C ASN A 80 3.83 -20.37 22.42
N LEU A 81 3.88 -21.24 21.41
CA LEU A 81 4.12 -22.67 21.61
C LEU A 81 5.47 -22.90 22.31
N ARG A 82 6.55 -22.31 21.78
CA ARG A 82 7.89 -22.43 22.38
C ARG A 82 7.93 -21.90 23.81
N ALA A 83 7.26 -20.77 24.08
CA ALA A 83 7.18 -20.20 25.42
C ALA A 83 6.45 -21.13 26.40
N ALA A 84 5.30 -21.70 26.00
CA ALA A 84 4.56 -22.65 26.81
C ALA A 84 5.34 -23.96 27.06
N GLU A 85 6.07 -24.45 26.06
CA GLU A 85 6.94 -25.62 26.20
C GLU A 85 8.11 -25.37 27.15
N ALA A 86 8.80 -24.24 26.99
CA ALA A 86 9.89 -23.85 27.88
C ALA A 86 9.40 -23.65 29.33
N GLN A 87 8.20 -23.10 29.53
CA GLN A 87 7.60 -22.98 30.85
C GLN A 87 7.30 -24.35 31.47
N ALA A 88 6.76 -25.28 30.69
CA ALA A 88 6.50 -26.65 31.15
C ALA A 88 7.79 -27.39 31.51
N GLU A 89 8.87 -27.19 30.74
CA GLU A 89 10.19 -27.73 31.06
C GLU A 89 10.76 -27.14 32.36
N ALA A 90 10.69 -25.81 32.53
CA ALA A 90 11.15 -25.17 33.77
C ALA A 90 10.37 -25.64 35.01
N GLN A 91 9.04 -25.80 34.90
CA GLN A 91 8.20 -26.35 35.98
C GLN A 91 8.61 -27.79 36.33
N MET A 92 8.92 -28.61 35.32
CA MET A 92 9.39 -29.97 35.52
C MET A 92 10.73 -29.99 36.25
N GLU A 93 11.70 -29.17 35.83
CA GLU A 93 13.01 -29.08 36.47
C GLU A 93 12.90 -28.61 37.94
N GLN A 94 12.04 -27.63 38.22
CA GLN A 94 11.78 -27.16 39.58
C GLN A 94 11.13 -28.24 40.45
N PHE A 95 10.21 -29.02 39.90
CA PHE A 95 9.61 -30.14 40.63
C PHE A 95 10.62 -31.25 40.92
N LEU A 96 11.44 -31.65 39.93
CA LEU A 96 12.47 -32.68 40.10
C LEU A 96 13.57 -32.28 41.09
N SER A 97 13.86 -30.98 41.21
CA SER A 97 14.78 -30.43 42.21
C SER A 97 14.13 -30.20 43.59
N GLN A 98 12.87 -30.63 43.79
CA GLN A 98 12.09 -30.45 45.01
C GLN A 98 11.86 -28.97 45.40
N ALA A 99 12.05 -28.05 44.45
CA ALA A 99 11.82 -26.61 44.63
C ALA A 99 10.34 -26.21 44.46
N LEU A 100 9.50 -27.11 43.94
CA LEU A 100 8.07 -26.88 43.70
C LEU A 100 7.21 -27.99 44.34
N PRO A 101 6.21 -27.68 45.17
CA PRO A 101 5.28 -28.66 45.73
C PRO A 101 4.45 -29.37 44.66
N LEU A 102 4.02 -30.60 44.93
CA LEU A 102 3.27 -31.43 43.98
C LEU A 102 1.98 -30.75 43.48
N ASP A 103 1.16 -30.20 44.37
CA ASP A 103 -0.13 -29.62 43.99
C ASP A 103 0.05 -28.41 43.06
N THR A 104 1.01 -27.53 43.38
CA THR A 104 1.36 -26.37 42.56
C THR A 104 1.98 -26.76 41.23
N PHE A 105 2.82 -27.81 41.22
CA PHE A 105 3.37 -28.36 39.99
C PHE A 105 2.26 -28.87 39.07
N LEU A 106 1.35 -29.70 39.59
CA LEU A 106 0.28 -30.29 38.79
C LEU A 106 -0.61 -29.21 38.15
N GLU A 107 -1.04 -28.21 38.93
CA GLU A 107 -1.86 -27.12 38.41
C GLU A 107 -1.14 -26.34 37.29
N SER A 108 0.08 -25.87 37.57
CA SER A 108 0.81 -24.99 36.66
C SER A 108 1.36 -25.73 35.42
N PHE A 109 1.81 -26.97 35.57
CA PHE A 109 2.29 -27.81 34.47
C PHE A 109 1.15 -28.24 33.55
N CYS A 110 0.00 -28.64 34.10
CA CYS A 110 -1.18 -28.95 33.29
C CYS A 110 -1.59 -27.72 32.48
N GLN A 111 -1.59 -26.52 33.08
CA GLN A 111 -1.90 -25.28 32.37
C GLN A 111 -0.95 -25.03 31.19
N SER A 112 0.38 -25.07 31.40
CA SER A 112 1.36 -24.85 30.34
C SER A 112 1.31 -25.93 29.25
N ARG A 113 1.08 -27.19 29.63
CA ARG A 113 0.87 -28.29 28.67
C ARG A 113 -0.39 -28.10 27.84
N THR A 114 -1.51 -27.74 28.46
CA THR A 114 -2.75 -27.44 27.73
C THR A 114 -2.54 -26.30 26.73
N GLN A 115 -1.84 -25.23 27.10
CA GLN A 115 -1.52 -24.13 26.19
C GLN A 115 -0.64 -24.57 25.02
N SER A 116 0.41 -25.35 25.28
CA SER A 116 1.29 -25.93 24.25
C SER A 116 0.48 -26.77 23.24
N HIS A 117 -0.40 -27.65 23.71
CA HIS A 117 -1.26 -28.44 22.83
C HIS A 117 -2.23 -27.56 22.02
N ILE A 118 -2.87 -26.57 22.64
CA ILE A 118 -3.75 -25.63 21.93
C ILE A 118 -2.98 -24.90 20.81
N HIS A 119 -1.81 -24.35 21.10
CA HIS A 119 -1.02 -23.62 20.11
C HIS A 119 -0.50 -24.53 18.99
N ARG A 120 -0.09 -25.76 19.31
CA ARG A 120 0.30 -26.76 18.31
C ARG A 120 -0.86 -27.08 17.36
N THR A 121 -2.04 -27.39 17.89
CA THR A 121 -3.22 -27.68 17.07
C THR A 121 -3.66 -26.47 16.24
N GLN A 122 -3.65 -25.26 16.82
CA GLN A 122 -3.96 -24.03 16.09
C GLN A 122 -2.98 -23.79 14.93
N MET A 123 -1.69 -24.02 15.15
CA MET A 123 -0.65 -23.89 14.13
C MET A 123 -0.85 -24.90 12.99
N GLU A 124 -1.07 -26.18 13.32
CA GLU A 124 -1.34 -27.24 12.34
C GLU A 124 -2.56 -26.91 11.48
N LYS A 125 -3.66 -26.48 12.11
CA LYS A 125 -4.89 -26.14 11.39
C LYS A 125 -4.74 -24.90 10.50
N LEU A 126 -4.00 -23.89 10.96
CA LEU A 126 -3.71 -22.72 10.13
C LEU A 126 -2.82 -23.08 8.94
N GLN A 127 -1.83 -23.96 9.12
CA GLN A 127 -0.99 -24.47 8.03
C GLN A 127 -1.80 -25.27 7.00
N GLU A 128 -2.71 -26.14 7.44
CA GLU A 128 -3.62 -26.88 6.57
C GLU A 128 -4.48 -25.93 5.71
N LEU A 129 -5.08 -24.90 6.32
CA LEU A 129 -5.90 -23.91 5.61
C LEU A 129 -5.10 -23.16 4.56
N LEU A 130 -3.87 -22.73 4.88
CA LEU A 130 -3.00 -22.03 3.94
C LEU A 130 -2.54 -22.91 2.78
N GLN A 131 -2.30 -24.19 3.03
CA GLN A 131 -2.02 -25.15 1.96
C GLN A 131 -3.23 -25.34 1.04
N GLN A 132 -4.44 -25.47 1.60
CA GLN A 132 -5.67 -25.57 0.82
C GLN A 132 -5.93 -24.32 -0.02
N GLU A 133 -5.72 -23.12 0.52
CA GLU A 133 -5.83 -21.87 -0.23
C GLU A 133 -4.82 -21.82 -1.38
N LYS A 134 -3.56 -22.21 -1.12
CA LYS A 134 -2.53 -22.28 -2.17
C LYS A 134 -2.96 -23.22 -3.30
N LEU A 135 -3.52 -24.38 -2.98
CA LEU A 135 -4.04 -25.34 -3.97
C LEU A 135 -5.23 -24.75 -4.77
N ARG A 136 -6.16 -24.07 -4.11
CA ARG A 136 -7.32 -23.41 -4.76
C ARG A 136 -6.91 -22.24 -5.66
N SER A 137 -5.84 -21.52 -5.30
CA SER A 137 -5.32 -20.39 -6.07
C SER A 137 -4.47 -20.78 -7.28
N SER A 138 -4.12 -22.07 -7.43
CA SER A 138 -3.32 -22.57 -8.55
C SER A 138 -4.09 -22.53 -9.87
N PRO A 139 -3.47 -22.06 -10.99
CA PRO A 139 -4.16 -21.80 -12.26
C PRO A 139 -4.70 -23.06 -12.97
N ALA A 140 -4.42 -24.27 -12.49
CA ALA A 140 -4.94 -25.51 -13.07
C ALA A 140 -6.48 -25.63 -13.02
N CYS A 141 -7.17 -24.84 -12.16
CA CYS A 141 -8.63 -24.80 -12.07
C CYS A 141 -9.28 -23.62 -12.80
N ARG A 142 -8.52 -22.77 -13.51
CA ARG A 142 -9.06 -21.58 -14.20
C ARG A 142 -9.30 -21.80 -15.71
N VAL A 143 -9.44 -23.06 -16.14
CA VAL A 143 -9.86 -23.43 -17.51
C VAL A 143 -11.34 -23.75 -17.47
N GLY A 144 -12.18 -22.74 -17.60
CA GLY A 144 -13.62 -22.93 -17.51
C GLY A 144 -14.40 -21.62 -17.61
N SER A 145 -14.10 -20.79 -18.61
CA SER A 145 -15.04 -19.74 -19.01
C SER A 145 -14.97 -19.62 -20.53
N PRO A 146 -16.01 -20.06 -21.26
CA PRO A 146 -16.05 -19.97 -22.71
C PRO A 146 -16.24 -18.50 -23.11
N SER A 147 -15.33 -18.02 -23.95
CA SER A 147 -15.53 -16.79 -24.71
C SER A 147 -16.65 -16.99 -25.73
N ALA A 148 -17.68 -16.16 -25.69
CA ALA A 148 -18.56 -15.93 -26.83
C ALA A 148 -19.40 -14.66 -26.60
N PRO A 149 -19.92 -14.05 -27.67
CA PRO A 149 -19.27 -13.71 -28.94
C PRO A 149 -19.14 -12.19 -29.14
#